data_AF-A0A1H6WIT1-F1
#
_entry.id   AF-A0A1H6WIT1-F1
#
_cell.length_a   1.000
_cell.length_b   1.000
_cell.length_c   1.000
_cell.angle_alpha   90.00
_cell.angle_beta   90.00
_cell.angle_gamma   90.00
#
_symmetry.space_group_name_H-M   'P 1'
#
loop_
_entity.id
_entity.type
_entity.pdbx_description
1 polymer ?
#
loop_
_entity_poly.entity_id
_entity_poly.type
_entity_poly.pdbx_seq_one_letter_code
_entity_poly.pdbx_strand_id
1 'polypeptide(L)'
;MVIFLAGGRGFTRREGLRRLKERMENVPGFKSVRYEPSRIRPRNVIADVDIEIFLSDSFPRTDATLEILWRPREGTDVQRVHWADDRVSLGWHKDDDHSDLGTTHFQLETTDESVHDPGEIEVEAPLSFFEICLDRLPEELEKTVDY
;
A
#
# COMPACT_ATOMS: atom_id res chain seq x y z
N MET A 1 9.95 -0.77 22.46
CA MET A 1 11.25 -1.04 21.81
C MET A 1 10.96 -1.79 20.53
N VAL A 2 10.94 -1.09 19.39
CA VAL A 2 10.74 -1.70 18.08
C VAL A 2 12.11 -1.80 17.43
N ILE A 3 12.56 -3.03 17.16
CA ILE A 3 13.81 -3.30 16.47
C ILE A 3 13.52 -3.19 14.98
N PHE A 4 13.97 -2.12 14.34
CA PHE A 4 14.04 -2.02 12.89
C PHE A 4 15.22 -2.87 12.42
N LEU A 5 14.94 -4.06 11.87
CA LEU A 5 15.95 -4.76 11.10
C LEU A 5 16.00 -4.16 9.70
N ALA A 6 17.24 -3.95 9.26
CA ALA A 6 17.68 -3.36 8.01
C ALA A 6 16.91 -3.88 6.78
N GLY A 7 16.96 -3.08 5.71
CA GLY A 7 16.33 -3.33 4.41
C GLY A 7 16.46 -4.76 3.88
N GLY A 8 15.68 -5.09 2.84
CA GLY A 8 15.35 -6.43 2.29
C GLY A 8 16.44 -7.52 2.13
N ARG A 9 17.68 -7.31 2.57
CA ARG A 9 18.67 -8.34 2.91
C ARG A 9 18.16 -9.28 4.00
N GLY A 10 17.51 -10.36 3.57
CA GLY A 10 17.20 -11.50 4.44
C GLY A 10 15.94 -12.28 4.06
N PHE A 11 15.09 -11.70 3.20
CA PHE A 11 13.84 -12.34 2.81
C PHE A 11 13.77 -12.59 1.31
N THR A 12 13.28 -13.77 0.93
CA THR A 12 12.86 -13.99 -0.45
C THR A 12 11.59 -13.18 -0.72
N ARG A 13 11.33 -12.84 -1.99
CA ARG A 13 10.07 -12.19 -2.39
C ARG A 13 8.85 -12.91 -1.83
N ARG A 14 8.84 -14.24 -1.88
CA ARG A 14 7.74 -15.07 -1.39
C ARG A 14 7.52 -14.90 0.12
N GLU A 15 8.59 -14.83 0.88
CA GLU A 15 8.54 -14.69 2.34
C GLU A 15 8.04 -13.30 2.76
N GLY A 16 8.51 -12.23 2.11
CA GLY A 16 7.98 -10.89 2.43
C GLY A 16 6.52 -10.71 2.00
N LEU A 17 6.11 -11.23 0.83
CA LEU A 17 4.70 -11.25 0.43
C LEU A 17 3.84 -12.05 1.41
N ARG A 18 4.35 -13.15 1.97
CA ARG A 18 3.66 -13.92 3.01
C ARG A 18 3.43 -13.09 4.27
N ARG A 19 4.44 -12.38 4.75
CA ARG A 19 4.32 -11.51 5.93
C ARG A 19 3.37 -10.34 5.71
N LEU A 20 3.40 -9.72 4.53
CA LEU A 20 2.45 -8.68 4.15
C LEU A 20 1.02 -9.22 4.19
N LYS A 21 0.79 -10.41 3.61
CA LYS A 21 -0.51 -11.08 3.66
C LYS A 21 -0.97 -11.34 5.09
N GLU A 22 -0.12 -11.92 5.92
CA GLU A 22 -0.44 -12.19 7.33
C GLU A 22 -0.77 -10.90 8.07
N ARG A 23 -0.05 -9.81 7.80
CA ARG A 23 -0.36 -8.52 8.41
C ARG A 23 -1.71 -7.97 7.95
N MET A 24 -1.99 -8.01 6.64
CA MET A 24 -3.26 -7.56 6.05
C MET A 24 -4.45 -8.36 6.57
N GLU A 25 -4.30 -9.67 6.80
CA GLU A 25 -5.33 -10.52 7.41
C GLU A 25 -5.72 -10.09 8.84
N ASN A 26 -4.87 -9.29 9.50
CA ASN A 26 -5.09 -8.79 10.86
C ASN A 26 -5.43 -7.29 10.89
N VAL A 27 -5.69 -6.65 9.74
CA VAL A 27 -6.19 -5.27 9.68
C VAL A 27 -7.73 -5.28 9.77
N PRO A 28 -8.35 -4.52 10.70
CA PRO A 28 -9.81 -4.35 10.71
C PRO A 28 -10.34 -3.84 9.37
N GLY A 29 -11.47 -4.39 8.93
CA GLY A 29 -12.11 -4.01 7.66
C GLY A 29 -11.53 -4.70 6.43
N PHE A 30 -10.32 -5.28 6.51
CA PHE A 30 -9.75 -6.02 5.38
C PHE A 30 -10.40 -7.41 5.28
N LYS A 31 -10.90 -7.71 4.08
CA LYS A 31 -11.63 -8.92 3.72
C LYS A 31 -10.95 -9.58 2.52
N SER A 32 -11.23 -10.87 2.31
CA SER A 32 -10.78 -11.62 1.12
C SER A 32 -9.28 -11.51 0.77
N VAL A 33 -8.41 -11.37 1.78
CA VAL A 33 -6.97 -11.14 1.57
C VAL A 33 -6.35 -12.31 0.79
N ARG A 34 -5.75 -12.02 -0.37
CA ARG A 34 -5.30 -13.04 -1.32
C ARG A 34 -4.04 -12.63 -2.06
N TYR A 35 -3.39 -13.60 -2.70
CA TYR A 35 -2.29 -13.33 -3.62
C TYR A 35 -2.81 -13.20 -5.05
N GLU A 36 -2.28 -12.23 -5.79
CA GLU A 36 -2.53 -12.11 -7.23
C GLU A 36 -1.22 -12.30 -8.04
N PRO A 37 -1.27 -12.92 -9.24
CA PRO A 37 -2.45 -13.55 -9.86
C PRO A 37 -2.82 -14.90 -9.22
N SER A 38 -1.94 -15.47 -8.38
CA SER A 38 -2.22 -16.71 -7.66
C SER A 38 -1.24 -16.95 -6.51
N ARG A 39 -1.62 -17.84 -5.59
CA ARG A 39 -0.74 -18.35 -4.52
C ARG A 39 0.51 -19.08 -5.03
N ILE A 40 0.48 -19.64 -6.24
CA ILE A 40 1.60 -20.39 -6.82
C ILE A 40 2.70 -19.43 -7.30
N ARG A 41 2.30 -18.29 -7.89
CA ARG A 41 3.21 -17.27 -8.40
C ARG A 41 2.77 -15.89 -7.91
N PRO A 42 2.87 -15.64 -6.59
CA PRO A 42 2.39 -14.39 -6.00
C PRO A 42 3.23 -13.22 -6.50
N ARG A 43 2.56 -12.16 -6.92
CA ARG A 43 3.19 -10.89 -7.30
C ARG A 43 2.77 -9.77 -6.36
N ASN A 44 1.48 -9.75 -6.04
CA ASN A 44 0.83 -8.78 -5.18
C ASN A 44 0.09 -9.52 -4.05
N VAL A 45 -0.21 -8.79 -2.99
CA VAL A 45 -1.24 -9.14 -2.01
C VAL A 45 -2.36 -8.13 -2.14
N ILE A 46 -3.60 -8.60 -2.25
CA ILE A 46 -4.78 -7.74 -2.39
C ILE A 46 -5.76 -8.07 -1.28
N ALA A 47 -6.44 -7.05 -0.75
CA ALA A 47 -7.60 -7.19 0.11
C ALA A 47 -8.77 -6.37 -0.45
N ASP A 48 -9.98 -6.90 -0.28
CA ASP A 48 -11.19 -6.09 -0.36
C ASP A 48 -11.32 -5.35 0.99
N VAL A 49 -11.76 -4.10 1.00
CA VAL A 49 -11.80 -3.28 2.23
C VAL A 49 -13.22 -2.78 2.48
N ASP A 50 -13.73 -3.07 3.67
CA ASP A 50 -14.88 -2.40 4.26
C ASP A 50 -14.40 -1.11 4.90
N ILE A 51 -14.76 0.02 4.29
CA ILE A 51 -14.15 1.31 4.61
C ILE A 51 -14.58 1.79 6.00
N GLU A 52 -15.85 1.61 6.37
CA GLU A 52 -16.37 2.03 7.67
C GLU A 52 -15.70 1.25 8.81
N ILE A 53 -15.51 -0.08 8.65
CA ILE A 53 -14.79 -0.87 9.66
C ILE A 53 -13.31 -0.50 9.70
N PHE A 54 -12.68 -0.28 8.55
CA PHE A 54 -11.26 0.09 8.46
C PHE A 54 -10.98 1.43 9.15
N LEU A 55 -11.78 2.46 8.85
CA LEU A 55 -11.65 3.80 9.42
C LEU A 55 -12.22 3.89 10.85
N SER A 56 -13.06 2.92 11.25
CA SER A 56 -13.84 2.98 12.49
C SER A 56 -14.69 4.26 12.59
N ASP A 57 -15.14 4.78 11.45
CA ASP A 57 -15.95 5.99 11.31
C ASP A 57 -16.78 5.90 10.02
N SER A 58 -17.87 6.67 9.96
CA SER A 58 -18.70 6.80 8.77
C SER A 58 -17.92 7.44 7.61
N PHE A 59 -18.11 6.90 6.41
CA PHE A 59 -17.46 7.37 5.19
C PHE A 59 -18.46 7.32 4.02
N PRO A 60 -18.41 8.26 3.05
CA PRO A 60 -19.39 8.33 1.96
C PRO A 60 -19.32 7.15 0.98
N ARG A 61 -18.24 6.37 1.02
CA ARG A 61 -17.98 5.19 0.20
C ARG A 61 -17.90 3.96 1.12
N THR A 62 -18.30 2.79 0.59
CA THR A 62 -18.45 1.58 1.41
C THR A 62 -17.37 0.54 1.18
N ASP A 63 -16.93 0.39 -0.07
CA ASP A 63 -16.07 -0.71 -0.50
C ASP A 63 -14.87 -0.18 -1.29
N ALA A 64 -13.70 -0.76 -1.02
CA ALA A 64 -12.48 -0.46 -1.75
C ALA A 64 -11.63 -1.72 -1.94
N THR A 65 -10.53 -1.58 -2.67
CA THR A 65 -9.47 -2.58 -2.78
C THR A 65 -8.16 -1.96 -2.32
N LEU A 66 -7.39 -2.68 -1.51
CA LEU A 66 -5.98 -2.35 -1.23
C LEU A 66 -5.07 -3.38 -1.88
N GLU A 67 -4.22 -2.94 -2.81
CA GLU A 67 -3.15 -3.73 -3.41
C GLU A 67 -1.79 -3.36 -2.81
N ILE A 68 -0.99 -4.38 -2.48
CA ILE A 68 0.42 -4.25 -2.14
C ILE A 68 1.27 -5.02 -3.15
N LEU A 69 2.22 -4.33 -3.76
CA LEU A 69 3.29 -4.92 -4.56
C LEU A 69 4.62 -4.77 -3.83
N TRP A 70 5.39 -5.85 -3.78
CA TRP A 70 6.80 -5.78 -3.40
C TRP A 70 7.65 -6.66 -4.31
N ARG A 71 8.77 -6.10 -4.76
CA ARG A 71 9.78 -6.79 -5.56
C ARG A 71 11.17 -6.39 -5.06
N PRO A 72 11.88 -7.29 -4.37
CA PRO A 72 13.25 -7.01 -3.97
C PRO A 72 14.15 -6.85 -5.21
N ARG A 73 15.07 -5.89 -5.17
CA ARG A 73 16.06 -5.62 -6.23
C ARG A 73 17.46 -5.40 -5.63
N GLU A 74 18.47 -5.43 -6.48
CA GLU A 74 19.78 -4.89 -6.11
C GLU A 74 19.69 -3.36 -6.09
N GLY A 75 20.08 -2.73 -4.98
CA GLY A 75 19.87 -1.30 -4.75
C GLY A 75 18.55 -1.05 -4.03
N THR A 76 17.58 -0.46 -4.75
CA THR A 76 16.30 -0.01 -4.20
C THR A 76 15.17 -0.97 -4.57
N ASP A 77 14.43 -1.45 -3.58
CA ASP A 77 13.28 -2.32 -3.81
C ASP A 77 12.14 -1.55 -4.47
N VAL A 78 11.39 -2.24 -5.34
CA VAL A 78 10.12 -1.70 -5.84
C VAL A 78 9.00 -2.05 -4.88
N GLN A 79 8.28 -1.03 -4.42
CA GLN A 79 7.18 -1.15 -3.46
C GLN A 79 5.99 -0.31 -3.92
N ARG A 80 4.78 -0.81 -3.70
CA ARG A 80 3.55 -0.07 -3.93
C ARG A 80 2.52 -0.47 -2.89
N VAL A 81 1.84 0.50 -2.31
CA VAL A 81 0.62 0.32 -1.53
C VAL A 81 -0.42 1.23 -2.17
N HIS A 82 -1.49 0.64 -2.70
CA HIS A 82 -2.43 1.35 -3.56
C HIS A 82 -3.87 1.01 -3.17
N TRP A 83 -4.64 2.04 -2.88
CA TRP A 83 -6.06 2.04 -2.63
C TRP A 83 -6.82 2.35 -3.92
N ALA A 84 -7.97 1.71 -4.11
CA ALA A 84 -8.93 2.08 -5.14
C ALA A 84 -10.37 1.84 -4.67
N ASP A 85 -11.23 2.84 -4.80
CA ASP A 85 -12.68 2.74 -4.65
C ASP A 85 -13.39 3.25 -5.91
N ASP A 86 -14.69 3.54 -5.83
CA ASP A 86 -15.49 3.99 -6.97
C ASP A 86 -15.25 5.44 -7.39
N ARG A 87 -14.51 6.23 -6.58
CA ARG A 87 -14.23 7.66 -6.84
C ARG A 87 -12.76 7.95 -7.07
N VAL A 88 -11.88 7.34 -6.28
CA VAL A 88 -10.45 7.66 -6.30
C VAL A 88 -9.59 6.40 -6.31
N SER A 89 -8.42 6.51 -6.92
CA SER A 89 -7.28 5.63 -6.69
C SER A 89 -6.14 6.45 -6.08
N LEU A 90 -5.54 5.97 -5.00
CA LEU A 90 -4.44 6.68 -4.37
C LEU A 90 -3.43 5.76 -3.70
N GLY A 91 -2.23 6.26 -3.45
CA GLY A 91 -1.27 5.55 -2.61
C GLY A 91 0.18 5.90 -2.90
N TRP A 92 1.07 5.10 -2.33
CA TRP A 92 2.52 5.34 -2.36
C TRP A 92 3.23 4.33 -3.24
N HIS A 93 4.11 4.85 -4.08
CA HIS A 93 4.85 4.10 -5.09
C HIS A 93 6.33 4.42 -4.93
N LYS A 94 7.10 3.37 -4.70
CA LYS A 94 8.55 3.39 -4.70
C LYS A 94 9.00 2.63 -5.94
N ASP A 95 9.21 3.36 -7.01
CA ASP A 95 9.68 2.86 -8.28
C ASP A 95 10.50 3.93 -9.00
N ASP A 96 10.82 3.68 -10.26
CA ASP A 96 11.67 4.57 -11.07
C ASP A 96 10.84 5.64 -11.82
N ASP A 97 9.51 5.66 -11.61
CA ASP A 97 8.60 6.65 -12.20
C ASP A 97 8.57 7.89 -11.28
N HIS A 98 8.69 9.09 -11.84
CA HIS A 98 8.76 10.35 -11.08
C HIS A 98 9.99 10.53 -10.17
N SER A 99 11.19 10.25 -10.71
CA SER A 99 12.46 10.44 -9.97
C SER A 99 12.70 11.85 -9.44
N ASP A 100 12.01 12.86 -9.98
CA ASP A 100 12.04 14.25 -9.52
C ASP A 100 11.32 14.48 -8.19
N LEU A 101 10.44 13.56 -7.78
CA LEU A 101 9.70 13.59 -6.50
C LEU A 101 10.41 12.81 -5.37
N GLY A 102 11.60 12.27 -5.63
CA GLY A 102 12.36 11.45 -4.70
C GLY A 102 12.22 9.95 -4.96
N THR A 103 12.59 9.11 -3.99
CA THR A 103 12.57 7.64 -4.16
C THR A 103 11.15 7.07 -4.12
N THR A 104 10.26 7.72 -3.36
CA THR A 104 8.85 7.35 -3.23
C THR A 104 8.01 8.57 -3.55
N HIS A 105 6.98 8.39 -4.39
CA HIS A 105 5.96 9.39 -4.65
C HIS A 105 4.58 8.92 -4.14
N PHE A 106 3.74 9.87 -3.79
CA PHE A 106 2.31 9.68 -3.61
C PHE A 106 1.59 10.00 -4.92
N GLN A 107 0.58 9.21 -5.25
CA GLN A 107 -0.26 9.41 -6.42
C GLN A 107 -1.72 9.42 -5.97
N LEU A 108 -2.49 10.38 -6.46
CA LEU A 108 -3.96 10.44 -6.35
C LEU A 108 -4.54 10.64 -7.74
N GLU A 109 -5.47 9.78 -8.12
CA GLU A 109 -6.21 9.89 -9.37
C GLU A 109 -7.71 9.87 -9.09
N THR A 110 -8.42 10.68 -9.86
CA THR A 110 -9.87 10.72 -9.93
C THR A 110 -10.29 10.62 -11.39
N THR A 111 -11.58 10.79 -11.68
CA THR A 111 -12.04 10.85 -13.08
C THR A 111 -11.49 12.08 -13.83
N ASP A 112 -11.22 13.17 -13.11
CA ASP A 112 -10.92 14.48 -13.70
C ASP A 112 -9.44 14.88 -13.53
N GLU A 113 -8.74 14.34 -12.53
CA GLU A 113 -7.39 14.76 -12.19
C GLU A 113 -6.46 13.61 -11.82
N SER A 114 -5.16 13.86 -11.98
CA SER A 114 -4.07 13.00 -11.54
C SER A 114 -2.99 13.88 -10.93
N VAL A 115 -2.71 13.67 -9.64
CA VAL A 115 -1.79 14.46 -8.82
C VAL A 115 -0.67 13.54 -8.32
N HIS A 116 0.55 14.05 -8.35
CA HIS A 116 1.74 13.36 -7.86
C HIS A 116 2.52 14.28 -6.93
N ASP A 117 2.81 13.80 -5.72
CA ASP A 117 3.55 14.53 -4.69
C ASP A 117 4.69 13.68 -4.12
N PRO A 118 5.72 14.28 -3.50
CA PRO A 118 6.72 13.52 -2.77
C PRO A 118 6.09 12.64 -1.68
N GLY A 119 6.45 11.36 -1.64
CA GLY A 119 5.89 10.41 -0.68
C GLY A 119 6.60 10.39 0.67
N GLU A 120 7.88 10.80 0.72
CA GLU A 120 8.72 10.85 1.93
C GLU A 120 8.72 9.54 2.74
N ILE A 121 8.97 8.41 2.05
CA ILE A 121 9.12 7.08 2.66
C ILE A 121 10.41 6.44 2.11
N GLU A 122 11.43 6.32 2.96
CA GLU A 122 12.75 5.82 2.58
C GLU A 122 13.09 4.51 3.31
N VAL A 123 12.21 3.51 3.22
CA VAL A 123 12.44 2.18 3.80
C VAL A 123 12.41 1.09 2.72
N GLU A 124 13.26 0.08 2.86
CA GLU A 124 13.29 -1.08 1.95
C GLU A 124 12.51 -2.28 2.50
N ALA A 125 12.30 -2.33 3.82
CA ALA A 125 11.59 -3.45 4.42
C ALA A 125 10.10 -3.35 4.05
N PRO A 126 9.53 -4.35 3.33
CA PRO A 126 8.17 -4.25 2.79
C PRO A 126 7.11 -4.05 3.86
N LEU A 127 7.28 -4.73 5.01
CA LEU A 127 6.35 -4.58 6.12
C LEU A 127 6.42 -3.16 6.70
N SER A 128 7.62 -2.59 6.86
CA SER A 128 7.77 -1.21 7.36
C SER A 128 7.19 -0.19 6.39
N PHE A 129 7.39 -0.36 5.08
CA PHE A 129 6.77 0.50 4.08
C PHE A 129 5.24 0.44 4.17
N PHE A 130 4.70 -0.77 4.28
CA PHE A 130 3.27 -0.97 4.42
C PHE A 130 2.70 -0.36 5.70
N GLU A 131 3.32 -0.55 6.87
CA GLU A 131 2.82 0.07 8.11
C GLU A 131 2.80 1.60 8.00
N ILE A 132 3.83 2.22 7.43
CA ILE A 132 3.85 3.68 7.23
C ILE A 132 2.70 4.13 6.32
N CYS A 133 2.46 3.42 5.22
CA CYS A 133 1.35 3.73 4.32
C CYS A 133 0.00 3.54 5.02
N LEU A 134 -0.14 2.45 5.79
CA LEU A 134 -1.37 2.13 6.51
C LEU A 134 -1.68 3.18 7.59
N ASP A 135 -0.66 3.69 8.28
CA ASP A 135 -0.80 4.76 9.28
C ASP A 135 -1.21 6.10 8.65
N ARG A 136 -0.75 6.40 7.43
CA ARG A 136 -1.06 7.66 6.72
C ARG A 136 -2.36 7.61 5.92
N LEU A 137 -2.78 6.42 5.49
CA LEU A 137 -3.92 6.23 4.59
C LEU A 137 -5.24 6.86 5.07
N PRO A 138 -5.64 6.77 6.36
CA PRO A 138 -6.88 7.40 6.83
C PRO A 138 -6.93 8.91 6.59
N GLU A 139 -5.82 9.62 6.86
CA GLU A 139 -5.74 11.07 6.65
C GLU A 139 -5.84 11.44 5.16
N GLU A 140 -5.20 10.66 4.29
CA GLU A 140 -5.32 10.88 2.84
C GLU A 140 -6.74 10.58 2.32
N LEU A 141 -7.41 9.57 2.89
CA LEU A 141 -8.80 9.27 2.53
C LEU A 141 -9.76 10.37 2.99
N GLU A 142 -9.54 10.97 4.17
CA GLU A 142 -10.35 12.07 4.68
C GLU A 142 -10.33 13.28 3.73
N LYS A 143 -9.17 13.60 3.15
CA LYS A 143 -9.04 14.68 2.14
C LYS A 143 -9.84 14.40 0.87
N THR A 144 -10.28 13.17 0.67
CA THR A 144 -11.04 12.76 -0.53
C THR A 144 -12.54 12.60 -0.30
N VAL A 145 -13.06 12.98 0.86
CA VAL A 145 -14.49 12.84 1.20
C VAL A 145 -15.42 13.60 0.23
N ASP A 146 -14.94 14.70 -0.34
CA ASP A 146 -15.74 15.60 -1.19
C ASP A 146 -15.70 15.27 -2.70
N TYR A 147 -15.01 14.19 -3.11
CA TYR A 147 -14.97 13.71 -4.51
C TYR A 147 -16.22 12.91 -4.94
#